data_AF-V5H3L4-F1
#
_entry.id   AF-V5H3L4-F1
#
_cell.length_a   1.000
_cell.length_b   1.000
_cell.length_c   1.000
_cell.angle_alpha   90.00
_cell.angle_beta   90.00
_cell.angle_gamma   90.00
#
_symmetry.space_group_name_H-M   'P 1'
#
loop_
_entity.id
_entity.type
_entity.pdbx_description
1 polymer ?
#
loop_
_entity_poly.entity_id
_entity_poly.type
_entity_poly.pdbx_seq_one_letter_code
_entity_poly.pdbx_strand_id
1 'polypeptide(L)'
;MHFQAQSFHTSMYASSWFLTLFTSCLPHTLACRVMDLFLSEGMEMIFRIAIAILQFCKEDILQLDMEGMLRYFQKEMPSKCETDPDYLINLALQVKYNSKKIKKLEKEYTALKVKEHEDMVELRRLRTENRLLRQRIEHLEQESSSLADRLIQGQVVRAQEAEDNYVIKRELAALRQQELSVQQELEKARLHITELHQAQTQPPSLDSQTEDLLKSLQDELVAVKLREAEGHETTRGLRQRIQELEEENKRHREVTPNNSVATLQEELIAVKLREAEANLSMKELRQKVADLMAAWEKHLADKENPPENQSTPSRWSGNKAQLSSLQEELMTARLREADATAELKELRQRVMELETQNQVSLNQIRRQAEEIKKYDEMSDSVSGKERELHALMQEEARKLSNLESQMKEERMNARIREVEHSQVIAELKQKISSLEVKNQELLTAGQLRGSTESEEVKELQDKLSDLKAERFRLELSSPVLPSLLSPLTPMGWDPASSLGQL
;
A
#
# COMPACT_ATOMS: atom_id res chain seq x y z
N MET A 1 34.71 35.82 10.15
CA MET A 1 35.82 34.92 9.79
C MET A 1 36.12 33.92 10.91
N HIS A 2 36.65 34.31 12.09
CA HIS A 2 36.99 33.35 13.17
C HIS A 2 35.81 32.46 13.63
N PHE A 3 34.69 33.06 14.03
CA PHE A 3 33.49 32.29 14.41
C PHE A 3 32.98 31.36 13.31
N GLN A 4 33.07 31.76 12.04
CA GLN A 4 32.66 30.91 10.92
C GLN A 4 33.63 29.74 10.72
N ALA A 5 34.94 29.98 10.84
CA ALA A 5 35.95 28.93 10.72
C ALA A 5 35.81 27.87 11.83
N GLN A 6 35.44 28.29 13.04
CA GLN A 6 35.21 27.41 14.19
C GLN A 6 33.78 26.85 14.25
N SER A 7 32.93 27.11 13.25
CA SER A 7 31.50 26.76 13.27
C SER A 7 30.76 27.19 14.55
N PHE A 8 31.19 28.31 15.14
CA PHE A 8 30.65 28.84 16.38
C PHE A 8 29.46 29.75 16.06
N HIS A 9 28.25 29.24 16.34
CA HIS A 9 27.01 29.93 16.01
C HIS A 9 26.59 30.93 17.08
N THR A 10 26.03 32.07 16.68
CA THR A 10 25.57 33.12 17.60
C THR A 10 24.57 32.62 18.65
N SER A 11 23.74 31.63 18.29
CA SER A 11 22.80 30.98 19.20
C SER A 11 23.46 30.27 20.39
N MET A 12 24.73 29.87 20.27
CA MET A 12 25.45 29.14 21.32
C MET A 12 25.80 30.02 22.52
N TYR A 13 25.98 31.33 22.33
CA TYR A 13 26.40 32.25 23.39
C TYR A 13 25.43 33.41 23.63
N ALA A 14 24.76 33.92 22.59
CA ALA A 14 23.96 35.14 22.70
C ALA A 14 22.49 34.89 23.04
N SER A 15 21.99 33.65 22.97
CA SER A 15 20.57 33.36 23.25
C SER A 15 20.15 33.83 24.64
N SER A 16 20.96 33.55 25.67
CA SER A 16 20.69 34.01 27.03
C SER A 16 20.77 35.53 27.13
N TRP A 17 21.73 36.17 26.44
CA TRP A 17 21.92 37.62 26.49
C TRP A 17 20.68 38.39 26.08
N PHE A 18 20.04 37.99 24.98
CA PHE A 18 18.83 38.65 24.48
C PHE A 18 17.56 38.22 25.22
N LEU A 19 17.44 36.95 25.62
CA LEU A 19 16.24 36.45 26.32
C LEU A 19 16.14 36.94 27.77
N THR A 20 17.28 37.09 28.46
CA THR A 20 17.33 37.51 29.87
C THR A 20 17.84 38.92 30.04
N LEU A 21 18.04 39.66 28.95
CA LEU A 21 18.59 41.03 28.97
C LEU A 21 19.89 41.11 29.79
N PHE A 22 20.76 40.12 29.60
CA PHE A 22 22.03 39.92 30.33
C PHE A 22 21.95 39.62 31.83
N THR A 23 20.76 39.56 32.44
CA THR A 23 20.61 39.32 33.89
C THR A 23 21.12 37.96 34.35
N SER A 24 21.18 36.97 33.45
CA SER A 24 21.67 35.63 33.77
C SER A 24 23.18 35.45 33.55
N CYS A 25 23.87 36.42 32.95
CA CYS A 25 25.29 36.27 32.58
C CYS A 25 26.20 37.40 33.07
N LEU A 26 25.67 38.59 33.39
CA LEU A 26 26.45 39.68 33.97
C LEU A 26 26.27 39.78 35.49
N PRO A 27 27.27 40.29 36.23
CA PRO A 27 27.14 40.58 37.66
C PRO A 27 25.96 41.52 37.94
N HIS A 28 25.33 41.37 39.10
CA HIS A 28 24.08 42.07 39.46
C HIS A 28 24.16 43.59 39.23
N THR A 29 25.21 44.25 39.71
CA THR A 29 25.38 45.71 39.57
C THR A 29 25.42 46.16 38.12
N LEU A 30 26.11 45.40 37.25
CA LEU A 30 26.18 45.71 35.83
C LEU A 30 24.86 45.39 35.13
N ALA A 31 24.23 44.27 35.46
CA ALA A 31 22.91 43.91 34.94
C ALA A 31 21.85 44.98 35.27
N CYS A 32 21.86 45.56 36.47
CA CYS A 32 20.98 46.68 36.82
C CYS A 32 21.19 47.90 35.92
N ARG A 33 22.45 48.28 35.67
CA ARG A 33 22.77 49.40 34.76
C ARG A 33 22.33 49.11 33.32
N VAL A 34 22.51 47.88 32.85
CA VAL A 34 22.01 47.43 31.55
C VAL A 34 20.48 47.56 31.48
N MET A 35 19.77 47.18 32.54
CA MET A 35 18.32 47.32 32.63
C MET A 35 17.87 48.79 32.63
N ASP A 36 18.56 49.67 33.34
CA ASP A 36 18.25 51.11 33.34
C ASP A 36 18.37 51.70 31.93
N LEU A 37 19.43 51.35 31.21
CA LEU A 37 19.66 51.79 29.83
C LEU A 37 18.70 51.14 28.84
N PHE A 38 18.29 49.90 29.08
CA PHE A 38 17.26 49.24 28.29
C PHE A 38 15.89 49.92 28.47
N LEU A 39 15.53 50.32 29.70
CA LEU A 39 14.26 51.00 29.95
C LEU A 39 14.21 52.40 29.32
N SER A 40 15.36 53.07 29.17
CA SER A 40 15.43 54.39 28.53
C SER A 40 15.52 54.33 26.99
N GLU A 41 16.32 53.43 26.43
CA GLU A 41 16.63 53.37 24.98
C GLU A 41 16.02 52.17 24.24
N GLY A 42 15.49 51.18 24.96
CA GLY A 42 14.87 49.97 24.40
C GLY A 42 15.86 48.92 23.89
N MET A 43 15.38 48.04 23.00
CA MET A 43 16.13 46.88 22.50
C MET A 43 17.42 47.23 21.73
N GLU A 44 17.54 48.45 21.22
CA GLU A 44 18.76 48.91 20.55
C GLU A 44 19.96 48.87 21.51
N MET A 45 19.74 49.21 22.78
CA MET A 45 20.78 49.20 23.80
C MET A 45 21.32 47.79 24.07
N ILE A 46 20.44 46.78 24.15
CA ILE A 46 20.84 45.38 24.32
C ILE A 46 21.74 44.93 23.18
N PHE A 47 21.42 45.32 21.95
CA PHE A 47 22.25 45.03 20.78
C PHE A 47 23.62 45.73 20.84
N ARG A 48 23.65 47.00 21.28
CA ARG A 48 24.90 47.76 21.46
C ARG A 48 25.79 47.13 22.53
N ILE A 49 25.22 46.72 23.67
CA ILE A 49 25.92 46.04 24.75
C ILE A 49 26.48 44.70 24.27
N ALA A 50 25.69 43.90 23.53
CA ALA A 50 26.16 42.64 22.95
C ALA A 50 27.40 42.86 22.06
N ILE A 51 27.38 43.90 21.22
CA ILE A 51 28.51 44.25 20.36
C ILE A 51 29.69 44.77 21.19
N ALA A 52 29.46 45.60 22.21
CA ALA A 52 30.50 46.12 23.07
C ALA A 52 31.24 45.01 23.83
N ILE A 53 30.52 44.02 24.36
CA ILE A 53 31.11 42.83 24.99
C ILE A 53 31.97 42.06 23.98
N LEU A 54 31.49 41.85 22.75
CA LEU A 54 32.28 41.19 21.71
C LEU A 54 33.53 41.97 21.32
N GLN A 55 33.47 43.31 21.30
CA GLN A 55 34.63 44.16 21.05
C GLN A 55 35.62 44.13 22.21
N PHE A 56 35.12 44.17 23.44
CA PHE A 56 35.91 44.14 24.66
C PHE A 56 36.66 42.82 24.86
N CYS A 57 36.05 41.71 24.45
CA CYS A 57 36.62 40.37 24.56
C CYS A 57 37.34 39.91 23.27
N LYS A 58 37.41 40.74 22.23
CA LYS A 58 37.86 40.36 20.88
C LYS A 58 39.22 39.66 20.87
N GLU A 59 40.23 40.24 21.51
CA GLU A 59 41.61 39.74 21.45
C GLU A 59 41.76 38.37 22.13
N ASP A 60 41.00 38.12 23.19
CA ASP A 60 41.00 36.84 23.90
C ASP A 60 40.28 35.77 23.05
N ILE A 61 39.11 36.11 22.51
CA ILE A 61 38.25 35.20 21.74
C ILE A 61 38.93 34.72 20.44
N LEU A 62 39.73 35.58 19.80
CA LEU A 62 40.42 35.24 18.55
C LEU A 62 41.47 34.14 18.69
N GLN A 63 41.95 33.88 19.91
CA GLN A 63 42.97 32.87 20.19
C GLN A 63 42.36 31.51 20.60
N LEU A 64 41.06 31.47 20.82
CA LEU A 64 40.34 30.31 21.34
C LEU A 64 39.68 29.51 20.21
N ASP A 65 39.59 28.21 20.41
CA ASP A 65 38.78 27.30 19.60
C ASP A 65 37.30 27.32 20.05
N MET A 66 36.47 26.51 19.41
CA MET A 66 35.02 26.45 19.68
C MET A 66 34.69 26.23 21.18
N GLU A 67 35.34 25.27 21.83
CA GLU A 67 35.12 24.94 23.23
C GLU A 67 35.65 26.04 24.16
N GLY A 68 36.86 26.56 23.88
CA GLY A 68 37.46 27.66 24.62
C GLY A 68 36.58 28.92 24.60
N MET A 69 36.03 29.29 23.42
CA MET A 69 35.12 30.42 23.30
C MET A 69 33.84 30.24 24.12
N LEU A 70 33.24 29.05 24.11
CA LEU A 70 32.04 28.77 24.90
C LEU A 70 32.33 28.89 26.40
N ARG A 71 33.44 28.32 26.88
CA ARG A 71 33.88 28.41 28.28
C ARG A 71 34.17 29.86 28.68
N TYR A 72 34.83 30.62 27.81
CA TYR A 72 35.18 32.02 28.04
C TYR A 72 33.92 32.87 28.25
N PHE A 73 32.91 32.76 27.36
CA PHE A 73 31.66 33.51 27.50
C PHE A 73 30.85 33.12 28.74
N GLN A 74 30.99 31.90 29.25
CA GLN A 74 30.26 31.45 30.44
C GLN A 74 30.95 31.82 31.75
N LYS A 75 32.28 31.84 31.79
CA LYS A 75 33.04 31.91 33.05
C LYS A 75 33.98 33.11 33.17
N GLU A 76 34.62 33.53 32.08
CA GLU A 76 35.70 34.52 32.14
C GLU A 76 35.22 35.91 31.75
N MET A 77 34.34 35.98 30.74
CA MET A 77 33.70 37.22 30.29
C MET A 77 32.97 37.97 31.42
N PRO A 78 32.14 37.34 32.28
CA PRO A 78 31.40 38.07 33.33
C PRO A 78 32.33 38.80 34.30
N SER A 79 33.39 38.12 34.75
CA SER A 79 34.39 38.69 35.66
C SER A 79 35.18 39.81 34.98
N LYS A 80 35.49 39.67 33.68
CA LYS A 80 36.17 40.72 32.93
C LYS A 80 35.31 41.99 32.79
N CYS A 81 34.00 41.82 32.57
CA CYS A 81 33.05 42.91 32.51
C CYS A 81 32.80 43.59 33.87
N GLU A 82 33.04 42.90 34.99
CA GLU A 82 32.97 43.46 36.34
C GLU A 82 34.13 44.40 36.67
N THR A 83 35.31 44.14 36.11
CA THR A 83 36.54 44.91 36.38
C THR A 83 36.45 46.35 35.89
N ASP A 84 35.78 46.59 34.75
CA ASP A 84 35.61 47.94 34.20
C ASP A 84 34.21 48.16 33.58
N PRO A 85 33.17 48.34 34.44
CA PRO A 85 31.79 48.51 34.00
C PRO A 85 31.56 49.83 33.24
N ASP A 86 32.25 50.90 33.64
CA ASP A 86 32.10 52.22 33.03
C ASP A 86 32.69 52.25 31.63
N TYR A 87 33.84 51.62 31.41
CA TYR A 87 34.39 51.47 30.07
C TYR A 87 33.46 50.67 29.15
N LEU A 88 32.91 49.55 29.63
CA LEU A 88 32.00 48.72 28.83
C LEU A 88 30.74 49.50 28.41
N ILE A 89 30.14 50.25 29.33
CA ILE A 89 28.94 51.06 29.03
C ILE A 89 29.28 52.20 28.06
N ASN A 90 30.40 52.89 28.27
CA ASN A 90 30.84 53.93 27.34
C ASN A 90 31.13 53.36 25.94
N LEU A 91 31.73 52.17 25.86
CA LEU A 91 31.95 51.46 24.61
C LEU A 91 30.61 51.12 23.93
N ALA A 92 29.61 50.64 24.68
CA ALA A 92 28.27 50.35 24.16
C ALA A 92 27.59 51.61 23.61
N LEU A 93 27.67 52.75 24.30
CA LEU A 93 27.11 54.01 23.83
C LEU A 93 27.77 54.49 22.51
N GLN A 94 29.05 54.19 22.30
CA GLN A 94 29.78 54.50 21.07
C GLN A 94 29.44 53.56 19.89
N VAL A 95 28.81 52.40 20.15
CA VAL A 95 28.38 51.48 19.08
C VAL A 95 27.30 52.15 18.23
N LYS A 96 27.62 52.41 16.96
CA LYS A 96 26.69 52.99 15.99
C LYS A 96 25.61 52.00 15.61
N TYR A 97 24.39 52.21 16.10
CA TYR A 97 23.21 51.47 15.67
C TYR A 97 22.55 52.15 14.46
N ASN A 98 22.60 51.49 13.29
CA ASN A 98 21.95 52.01 12.07
C ASN A 98 20.60 51.30 11.86
N SER A 99 19.51 51.96 12.25
CA SER A 99 18.15 51.44 12.13
C SER A 99 17.78 51.00 10.69
N LYS A 100 18.26 51.71 9.65
CA LYS A 100 18.02 51.31 8.25
C LYS A 100 18.72 50.00 7.91
N LYS A 101 19.96 49.81 8.37
CA LYS A 101 20.73 48.58 8.15
C LYS A 101 20.09 47.40 8.89
N ILE A 102 19.65 47.60 10.14
CA ILE A 102 19.00 46.54 10.91
C ILE A 102 17.67 46.12 10.26
N LYS A 103 16.82 47.08 9.87
CA LYS A 103 15.58 46.78 9.14
C LYS A 103 15.84 46.06 7.80
N LYS A 104 16.93 46.39 7.11
CA LYS A 104 17.33 45.67 5.89
C LYS A 104 17.71 44.21 6.21
N LEU A 105 18.53 43.99 7.24
CA LEU A 105 18.94 42.65 7.68
C LEU A 105 17.76 41.82 8.19
N GLU A 106 16.80 42.44 8.88
CA GLU A 106 15.55 41.81 9.29
C GLU A 106 14.74 41.33 8.09
N LYS A 107 14.54 42.19 7.08
CA LYS A 107 13.89 41.80 5.82
C LYS A 107 14.62 40.67 5.11
N GLU A 108 15.95 40.76 5.00
CA GLU A 108 16.77 39.69 4.40
C GLU A 108 16.64 38.37 5.16
N TYR A 109 16.64 38.40 6.50
CA TYR A 109 16.45 37.21 7.32
C TYR A 109 15.06 36.60 7.15
N THR A 110 14.00 37.42 7.15
CA THR A 110 12.63 36.93 6.91
C THR A 110 12.48 36.31 5.52
N ALA A 111 13.04 36.93 4.48
CA ALA A 111 13.04 36.39 3.12
C ALA A 111 13.82 35.07 3.05
N LEU A 112 14.98 34.99 3.71
CA LEU A 112 15.75 33.75 3.80
C LEU A 112 14.96 32.64 4.50
N LYS A 113 14.26 32.95 5.61
CA LYS A 113 13.45 31.97 6.35
C LYS A 113 12.24 31.48 5.56
N VAL A 114 11.59 32.37 4.81
CA VAL A 114 10.51 32.00 3.90
C VAL A 114 11.04 31.07 2.81
N LYS A 115 12.16 31.42 2.18
CA LYS A 115 12.80 30.58 1.17
C LYS A 115 13.21 29.22 1.72
N GLU A 116 13.83 29.16 2.90
CA GLU A 116 14.18 27.89 3.57
C GLU A 116 12.93 27.03 3.84
N HIS A 117 11.80 27.66 4.19
CA HIS A 117 10.54 26.95 4.37
C HIS A 117 9.98 26.41 3.05
N GLU A 118 9.99 27.22 1.99
CA GLU A 118 9.61 26.82 0.63
C GLU A 118 10.46 25.64 0.14
N ASP A 119 11.80 25.74 0.27
CA ASP A 119 12.74 24.67 -0.08
C ASP A 119 12.46 23.39 0.72
N MET A 120 12.11 23.51 2.00
CA MET A 120 11.75 22.37 2.84
C MET A 120 10.42 21.72 2.44
N VAL A 121 9.44 22.50 1.98
CA VAL A 121 8.16 22.00 1.45
C VAL A 121 8.40 21.30 0.12
N GLU A 122 9.20 21.89 -0.78
CA GLU A 122 9.57 21.30 -2.05
C GLU A 122 10.34 20.00 -1.86
N LEU A 123 11.31 19.96 -0.96
CA LEU A 123 12.05 18.74 -0.63
C LEU A 123 11.14 17.62 -0.11
N ARG A 124 10.12 17.94 0.69
CA ARG A 124 9.13 16.95 1.16
C ARG A 124 8.29 16.41 -0.01
N ARG A 125 7.82 17.29 -0.90
CA ARG A 125 7.09 16.90 -2.11
C ARG A 125 7.94 16.01 -3.02
N LEU A 126 9.19 16.38 -3.28
CA LEU A 126 10.10 15.59 -4.10
C LEU A 126 10.41 14.22 -3.48
N ARG A 127 10.50 14.14 -2.14
CA ARG A 127 10.66 12.86 -1.43
C ARG A 127 9.44 11.96 -1.56
N THR A 128 8.22 12.49 -1.47
CA THR A 128 7.00 11.69 -1.65
C THR A 128 6.85 11.24 -3.09
N GLU A 129 7.12 12.11 -4.06
CA GLU A 129 7.09 11.77 -5.49
C GLU A 129 8.14 10.70 -5.84
N ASN A 130 9.38 10.83 -5.37
CA ASN A 130 10.41 9.81 -5.57
C ASN A 130 10.03 8.46 -4.95
N ARG A 131 9.34 8.44 -3.80
CA ARG A 131 8.86 7.20 -3.20
C ARG A 131 7.83 6.53 -4.09
N LEU A 132 6.87 7.28 -4.62
CA LEU A 132 5.83 6.75 -5.53
C LEU A 132 6.44 6.25 -6.84
N LEU A 133 7.39 7.00 -7.41
CA LEU A 133 8.10 6.57 -8.63
C LEU A 133 8.86 5.26 -8.40
N ARG A 134 9.53 5.10 -7.27
CA ARG A 134 10.21 3.84 -6.90
C ARG A 134 9.22 2.67 -6.78
N GLN A 135 8.08 2.89 -6.14
CA GLN A 135 7.02 1.86 -6.06
C GLN A 135 6.47 1.50 -7.43
N ARG A 136 6.33 2.49 -8.33
CA ARG A 136 5.88 2.23 -9.70
C ARG A 136 6.89 1.43 -10.51
N ILE A 137 8.18 1.74 -10.36
CA ILE A 137 9.27 0.98 -10.99
C ILE A 137 9.24 -0.47 -10.49
N GLU A 138 9.19 -0.68 -9.18
CA GLU A 138 9.15 -2.01 -8.57
C GLU A 138 7.93 -2.83 -9.07
N HIS A 139 6.76 -2.20 -9.16
CA HIS A 139 5.57 -2.86 -9.68
C HIS A 139 5.72 -3.25 -11.17
N LEU A 140 6.26 -2.37 -12.01
CA LEU A 140 6.50 -2.66 -13.42
C LEU A 140 7.57 -3.75 -13.60
N GLU A 141 8.60 -3.79 -12.75
CA GLU A 141 9.61 -4.85 -12.75
C GLU A 141 8.99 -6.20 -12.38
N GLN A 142 8.10 -6.24 -11.39
CA GLN A 142 7.35 -7.46 -11.03
C GLN A 142 6.44 -7.93 -12.16
N GLU A 143 5.70 -7.03 -12.80
CA GLU A 143 4.85 -7.35 -13.96
C GLU A 143 5.69 -7.89 -15.13
N SER A 144 6.82 -7.24 -15.41
CA SER A 144 7.77 -7.67 -16.45
C SER A 144 8.33 -9.06 -16.17
N SER A 145 8.73 -9.35 -14.92
CA SER A 145 9.21 -10.67 -14.51
C SER A 145 8.11 -11.72 -14.68
N SER A 146 6.89 -11.45 -14.21
CA SER A 146 5.76 -12.37 -14.35
C SER A 146 5.39 -12.66 -15.81
N LEU A 147 5.47 -11.65 -16.68
CA LEU A 147 5.28 -11.85 -18.12
C LEU A 147 6.38 -12.73 -18.73
N ALA A 148 7.64 -12.50 -18.34
CA ALA A 148 8.75 -13.34 -18.77
C ALA A 148 8.58 -14.80 -18.32
N ASP A 149 8.20 -15.04 -17.05
CA ASP A 149 7.96 -16.38 -16.52
C ASP A 149 6.83 -17.10 -17.27
N ARG A 150 5.72 -16.40 -17.54
CA ARG A 150 4.60 -16.96 -18.33
C ARG A 150 5.02 -17.32 -19.75
N LEU A 151 5.85 -16.49 -20.39
CA LEU A 151 6.37 -16.77 -21.73
C LEU A 151 7.29 -18.00 -21.73
N ILE A 152 8.20 -18.09 -20.77
CA ILE A 152 9.11 -19.24 -20.61
C ILE A 152 8.29 -20.50 -20.35
N GLN A 153 7.35 -20.47 -19.41
CA GLN A 153 6.49 -21.61 -19.10
C GLN A 153 5.67 -22.05 -20.32
N GLY A 154 5.10 -21.10 -21.06
CA GLY A 154 4.37 -21.39 -22.31
C GLY A 154 5.26 -21.91 -23.44
N GLN A 155 6.56 -21.59 -23.47
CA GLN A 155 7.51 -22.22 -24.40
C GLN A 155 7.87 -23.65 -23.96
N VAL A 156 8.09 -23.88 -22.66
CA VAL A 156 8.39 -25.20 -22.10
C VAL A 156 7.23 -26.17 -22.32
N VAL A 157 5.98 -25.74 -22.04
CA VAL A 157 4.79 -26.57 -22.27
C VAL A 157 4.65 -26.94 -23.74
N ARG A 158 4.81 -25.98 -24.66
CA ARG A 158 4.75 -26.28 -26.11
C ARG A 158 5.86 -27.23 -26.56
N ALA A 159 7.06 -27.11 -26.00
CA ALA A 159 8.16 -28.02 -26.30
C ALA A 159 7.85 -29.45 -25.79
N GLN A 160 7.32 -29.57 -24.58
CA GLN A 160 6.90 -30.85 -23.99
C GLN A 160 5.78 -31.50 -24.82
N GLU A 161 4.74 -30.75 -25.16
CA GLU A 161 3.65 -31.25 -26.01
C GLU A 161 4.14 -31.70 -27.39
N ALA A 162 5.15 -31.04 -27.95
CA ALA A 162 5.75 -31.45 -29.23
C ALA A 162 6.55 -32.75 -29.10
N GLU A 163 7.27 -32.95 -28.00
CA GLU A 163 7.99 -34.19 -27.68
C GLU A 163 7.01 -35.35 -27.46
N ASP A 164 5.97 -35.14 -26.65
CA ASP A 164 4.92 -36.14 -26.40
C ASP A 164 4.20 -36.54 -27.70
N ASN A 165 3.87 -35.56 -28.55
CA ASN A 165 3.30 -35.82 -29.88
C ASN A 165 4.23 -36.67 -30.76
N TYR A 166 5.54 -36.44 -30.68
CA TYR A 166 6.51 -37.24 -31.42
C TYR A 166 6.56 -38.68 -30.92
N VAL A 167 6.54 -38.88 -29.59
CA VAL A 167 6.48 -40.21 -28.96
C VAL A 167 5.20 -40.94 -29.36
N ILE A 168 4.03 -40.29 -29.23
CA ILE A 168 2.74 -40.87 -29.63
C ILE A 168 2.74 -41.26 -31.10
N LYS A 169 3.25 -40.40 -32.00
CA LYS A 169 3.36 -40.73 -33.43
C LYS A 169 4.24 -41.95 -33.68
N ARG A 170 5.35 -42.08 -32.94
CA ARG A 170 6.26 -43.23 -33.04
C ARG A 170 5.59 -44.52 -32.55
N GLU A 171 4.92 -44.48 -31.41
CA GLU A 171 4.18 -45.64 -30.87
C GLU A 171 3.03 -46.05 -31.79
N LEU A 172 2.28 -45.08 -32.32
CA LEU A 172 1.19 -45.33 -33.25
C LEU A 172 1.70 -45.96 -34.56
N ALA A 173 2.86 -45.55 -35.05
CA ALA A 173 3.50 -46.19 -36.20
C ALA A 173 3.91 -47.64 -35.90
N ALA A 174 4.46 -47.91 -34.71
CA ALA A 174 4.81 -49.26 -34.28
C ALA A 174 3.57 -50.16 -34.14
N LEU A 175 2.49 -49.65 -33.53
CA LEU A 175 1.22 -50.36 -33.40
C LEU A 175 0.60 -50.66 -34.76
N ARG A 176 0.62 -49.71 -35.71
CA ARG A 176 0.16 -49.95 -37.08
C ARG A 176 0.97 -51.05 -37.78
N GLN A 177 2.28 -51.09 -37.55
CA GLN A 177 3.12 -52.14 -38.12
C GLN A 177 2.79 -53.51 -37.52
N GLN A 178 2.52 -53.56 -36.21
CA GLN A 178 2.08 -54.78 -35.53
C GLN A 178 0.66 -55.20 -35.96
N GLU A 179 -0.25 -54.25 -36.15
CA GLU A 179 -1.59 -54.52 -36.70
C GLU A 179 -1.47 -55.13 -38.10
N LEU A 180 -0.61 -54.59 -38.96
CA LEU A 180 -0.36 -55.15 -40.29
C LEU A 180 0.19 -56.58 -40.20
N SER A 181 1.12 -56.88 -39.29
CA SER A 181 1.65 -58.23 -39.13
C SER A 181 0.58 -59.21 -38.63
N VAL A 182 -0.24 -58.79 -37.67
CA VAL A 182 -1.36 -59.58 -37.15
C VAL A 182 -2.42 -59.80 -38.24
N GLN A 183 -2.73 -58.78 -39.06
CA GLN A 183 -3.64 -58.93 -40.21
C GLN A 183 -3.10 -59.94 -41.22
N GLN A 184 -1.79 -59.91 -41.52
CA GLN A 184 -1.16 -60.90 -42.40
C GLN A 184 -1.20 -62.31 -41.80
N GLU A 185 -0.95 -62.46 -40.50
CA GLU A 185 -1.09 -63.74 -39.80
C GLU A 185 -2.54 -64.24 -39.79
N LEU A 186 -3.50 -63.34 -39.59
CA LEU A 186 -4.92 -63.64 -39.67
C LEU A 186 -5.34 -64.04 -41.09
N GLU A 187 -4.84 -63.38 -42.13
CA GLU A 187 -5.08 -63.78 -43.52
C GLU A 187 -4.51 -65.18 -43.80
N LYS A 188 -3.30 -65.48 -43.33
CA LYS A 188 -2.73 -66.83 -43.42
C LYS A 188 -3.59 -67.86 -42.68
N ALA A 189 -4.01 -67.54 -41.45
CA ALA A 189 -4.88 -68.40 -40.67
C ALA A 189 -6.26 -68.55 -41.33
N ARG A 190 -6.81 -67.51 -41.96
CA ARG A 190 -8.05 -67.56 -42.73
C ARG A 190 -7.90 -68.40 -43.97
N LEU A 191 -6.82 -68.25 -44.73
CA LEU A 191 -6.50 -69.10 -45.87
C LEU A 191 -6.41 -70.56 -45.43
N HIS A 192 -5.75 -70.82 -44.31
CA HIS A 192 -5.66 -72.14 -43.71
C HIS A 192 -7.02 -72.67 -43.23
N ILE A 193 -7.86 -71.82 -42.63
CA ILE A 193 -9.24 -72.17 -42.27
C ILE A 193 -10.04 -72.44 -43.53
N THR A 194 -9.91 -71.68 -44.62
CA THR A 194 -10.58 -71.97 -45.89
C THR A 194 -10.08 -73.22 -46.58
N GLU A 195 -8.81 -73.59 -46.42
CA GLU A 195 -8.28 -74.90 -46.83
C GLU A 195 -8.91 -76.04 -46.00
N LEU A 196 -9.05 -75.83 -44.68
CA LEU A 196 -9.75 -76.75 -43.77
C LEU A 196 -11.28 -76.77 -44.03
N HIS A 197 -11.88 -75.66 -44.46
CA HIS A 197 -13.30 -75.53 -44.81
C HIS A 197 -13.61 -76.12 -46.19
N GLN A 198 -12.69 -76.03 -47.15
CA GLN A 198 -12.76 -76.80 -48.41
C GLN A 198 -12.67 -78.30 -48.14
N ALA A 199 -12.05 -78.71 -47.02
CA ALA A 199 -12.08 -80.09 -46.53
C ALA A 199 -13.34 -80.46 -45.72
N GLN A 200 -14.30 -79.55 -45.49
CA GLN A 200 -15.48 -79.80 -44.67
C GLN A 200 -16.72 -79.05 -45.21
N THR A 201 -17.58 -79.75 -45.95
CA THR A 201 -18.88 -79.24 -46.45
C THR A 201 -19.91 -78.94 -45.35
N GLN A 202 -20.67 -77.83 -45.50
CA GLN A 202 -22.01 -77.44 -44.96
C GLN A 202 -22.12 -76.24 -43.96
N PRO A 203 -23.27 -75.50 -43.94
CA PRO A 203 -23.48 -74.09 -43.47
C PRO A 203 -24.02 -74.03 -41.99
N PRO A 204 -24.31 -72.88 -41.29
CA PRO A 204 -25.22 -71.76 -41.67
C PRO A 204 -24.94 -70.32 -41.07
N SER A 205 -25.79 -69.37 -41.51
CA SER A 205 -26.28 -68.07 -40.98
C SER A 205 -25.64 -67.40 -39.75
N LEU A 206 -25.54 -66.06 -39.75
CA LEU A 206 -25.58 -65.21 -38.54
C LEU A 206 -25.96 -63.74 -38.84
N ASP A 207 -27.21 -63.39 -38.53
CA ASP A 207 -27.68 -62.03 -38.26
C ASP A 207 -27.34 -61.68 -36.80
N SER A 208 -26.45 -60.71 -36.57
CA SER A 208 -26.33 -59.93 -35.30
C SER A 208 -25.37 -58.73 -35.41
N GLN A 209 -24.46 -58.71 -36.40
CA GLN A 209 -23.44 -57.66 -36.53
C GLN A 209 -23.94 -56.34 -37.15
N THR A 210 -25.12 -56.33 -37.76
CA THR A 210 -25.71 -55.16 -38.41
C THR A 210 -26.38 -54.21 -37.42
N GLU A 211 -26.87 -54.71 -36.29
CA GLU A 211 -27.55 -53.90 -35.28
C GLU A 211 -26.58 -53.09 -34.41
N ASP A 212 -25.42 -53.66 -34.06
CA ASP A 212 -24.40 -52.98 -33.24
C ASP A 212 -23.72 -51.81 -33.99
N LEU A 213 -23.54 -51.95 -35.30
CA LEU A 213 -22.97 -50.89 -36.14
C LEU A 213 -23.94 -49.70 -36.29
N LEU A 214 -25.23 -49.98 -36.45
CA LEU A 214 -26.26 -48.94 -36.52
C LEU A 214 -26.34 -48.15 -35.20
N LYS A 215 -26.15 -48.81 -34.06
CA LYS A 215 -26.17 -48.18 -32.74
C LYS A 215 -24.93 -47.29 -32.50
N SER A 216 -23.75 -47.76 -32.89
CA SER A 216 -22.50 -46.98 -32.82
C SER A 216 -22.59 -45.68 -33.64
N LEU A 217 -23.17 -45.73 -34.84
CA LEU A 217 -23.33 -44.54 -35.69
C LEU A 217 -24.36 -43.56 -35.13
N GLN A 218 -25.36 -44.05 -34.40
CA GLN A 218 -26.38 -43.23 -33.77
C GLN A 218 -25.84 -42.47 -32.55
N ASP A 219 -24.96 -43.10 -31.75
CA ASP A 219 -24.30 -42.47 -30.61
C ASP A 219 -23.30 -41.38 -31.04
N GLU A 220 -22.57 -41.60 -32.14
CA GLU A 220 -21.63 -40.62 -32.69
C GLU A 220 -22.35 -39.37 -33.22
N LEU A 221 -23.52 -39.53 -33.84
CA LEU A 221 -24.35 -38.40 -34.31
C LEU A 221 -24.87 -37.54 -33.15
N VAL A 222 -25.22 -38.15 -32.02
CA VAL A 222 -25.66 -37.42 -30.80
C VAL A 222 -24.49 -36.64 -30.20
N ALA A 223 -23.30 -37.23 -30.15
CA ALA A 223 -22.09 -36.57 -29.64
C ALA A 223 -21.69 -35.34 -30.48
N VAL A 224 -21.84 -35.39 -31.80
CA VAL A 224 -21.56 -34.25 -32.68
C VAL A 224 -22.55 -33.10 -32.46
N LYS A 225 -23.85 -33.41 -32.31
CA LYS A 225 -24.89 -32.38 -32.06
C LYS A 225 -24.73 -31.67 -30.71
N LEU A 226 -24.28 -32.38 -29.69
CA LEU A 226 -23.96 -31.77 -28.38
C LEU A 226 -22.78 -30.80 -28.49
N ARG A 227 -21.72 -31.20 -29.18
CA ARG A 227 -20.53 -30.37 -29.38
C ARG A 227 -20.82 -29.09 -30.19
N GLU A 228 -21.73 -29.18 -31.16
CA GLU A 228 -22.20 -28.04 -31.95
C GLU A 228 -23.04 -27.06 -31.10
N ALA A 229 -23.90 -27.57 -30.21
CA ALA A 229 -24.68 -26.76 -29.29
C ALA A 229 -23.81 -25.98 -28.30
N GLU A 230 -22.77 -26.62 -27.73
CA GLU A 230 -21.78 -25.99 -26.85
C GLU A 230 -20.98 -24.88 -27.59
N GLY A 231 -20.61 -25.12 -28.85
CA GLY A 231 -19.97 -24.12 -29.70
C GLY A 231 -20.86 -22.90 -29.99
N HIS A 232 -22.16 -23.10 -30.14
CA HIS A 232 -23.11 -22.00 -30.34
C HIS A 232 -23.29 -21.13 -29.09
N GLU A 233 -23.29 -21.73 -27.89
CA GLU A 233 -23.44 -21.01 -26.63
C GLU A 233 -22.22 -20.13 -26.32
N THR A 234 -21.02 -20.68 -26.48
CA THR A 234 -19.75 -19.93 -26.33
C THR A 234 -19.68 -18.75 -27.30
N THR A 235 -20.07 -18.97 -28.56
CA THR A 235 -20.11 -17.92 -29.59
C THR A 235 -21.10 -16.80 -29.23
N ARG A 236 -22.24 -17.13 -28.62
CA ARG A 236 -23.22 -16.13 -28.15
C ARG A 236 -22.65 -15.28 -27.02
N GLY A 237 -21.99 -15.90 -26.03
CA GLY A 237 -21.38 -15.20 -24.91
C GLY A 237 -20.29 -14.20 -25.34
N LEU A 238 -19.44 -14.58 -26.30
CA LEU A 238 -18.42 -13.68 -26.83
C LEU A 238 -19.01 -12.46 -27.55
N ARG A 239 -20.12 -12.62 -28.30
CA ARG A 239 -20.80 -11.49 -28.97
C ARG A 239 -21.38 -10.49 -27.96
N GLN A 240 -21.99 -10.98 -26.88
CA GLN A 240 -22.53 -10.13 -25.83
C GLN A 240 -21.42 -9.31 -25.15
N ARG A 241 -20.26 -9.94 -24.89
CA ARG A 241 -19.12 -9.26 -24.30
C ARG A 241 -18.53 -8.16 -25.19
N ILE A 242 -18.50 -8.36 -26.50
CA ILE A 242 -18.06 -7.35 -27.46
C ILE A 242 -19.00 -6.14 -27.42
N GLN A 243 -20.32 -6.36 -27.39
CA GLN A 243 -21.31 -5.29 -27.35
C GLN A 243 -21.20 -4.43 -26.07
N GLU A 244 -20.98 -5.06 -24.91
CA GLU A 244 -20.73 -4.34 -23.65
C GLU A 244 -19.51 -3.42 -23.73
N LEU A 245 -18.39 -3.95 -24.28
CA LEU A 245 -17.15 -3.19 -24.43
C LEU A 245 -17.30 -2.03 -25.43
N GLU A 246 -18.07 -2.21 -26.49
CA GLU A 246 -18.37 -1.13 -27.44
C GLU A 246 -19.19 0.00 -26.81
N GLU A 247 -20.17 -0.33 -25.97
CA GLU A 247 -20.98 0.66 -25.24
C GLU A 247 -20.16 1.43 -24.19
N GLU A 248 -19.27 0.75 -23.45
CA GLU A 248 -18.34 1.40 -22.52
C GLU A 248 -17.39 2.36 -23.25
N ASN A 249 -16.84 1.94 -24.38
CA ASN A 249 -15.92 2.76 -25.17
C ASN A 249 -16.62 4.01 -25.76
N LYS A 250 -17.90 3.88 -26.14
CA LYS A 250 -18.73 5.01 -26.56
C LYS A 250 -18.91 6.03 -25.43
N ARG A 251 -19.20 5.56 -24.20
CA ARG A 251 -19.32 6.44 -23.02
C ARG A 251 -18.02 7.19 -22.71
N HIS A 252 -16.87 6.54 -22.87
CA HIS A 252 -15.57 7.19 -22.68
C HIS A 252 -15.26 8.27 -23.73
N ARG A 253 -15.73 8.09 -24.98
CA ARG A 253 -15.56 9.09 -26.05
C ARG A 253 -16.46 10.31 -25.90
N GLU A 254 -17.64 10.16 -25.28
CA GLU A 254 -18.59 11.25 -25.06
C GLU A 254 -18.21 12.16 -23.87
N VAL A 255 -17.30 11.72 -22.99
CA VAL A 255 -17.04 12.39 -21.70
C VAL A 255 -15.95 13.49 -21.69
N THR A 256 -15.16 13.76 -22.76
CA THR A 256 -14.51 15.09 -22.99
C THR A 256 -13.52 15.08 -24.18
N PRO A 257 -13.49 16.20 -24.96
CA PRO A 257 -12.57 17.29 -24.65
C PRO A 257 -13.26 18.67 -24.55
N ASN A 258 -13.19 19.25 -23.36
CA ASN A 258 -13.18 20.68 -23.00
C ASN A 258 -13.67 21.72 -24.01
N ASN A 259 -14.98 22.00 -23.97
CA ASN A 259 -15.54 23.29 -24.39
C ASN A 259 -14.82 24.49 -23.74
N SER A 260 -14.23 24.29 -22.55
CA SER A 260 -13.47 25.32 -21.82
C SER A 260 -12.18 25.77 -22.53
N VAL A 261 -11.51 24.88 -23.27
CA VAL A 261 -10.25 25.21 -23.96
C VAL A 261 -10.53 26.03 -25.22
N ALA A 262 -11.58 25.70 -25.97
CA ALA A 262 -11.99 26.47 -27.14
C ALA A 262 -12.43 27.90 -26.75
N THR A 263 -13.27 28.04 -25.72
CA THR A 263 -13.69 29.37 -25.21
C THR A 263 -12.50 30.18 -24.69
N LEU A 264 -11.51 29.52 -24.09
CA LEU A 264 -10.31 30.17 -23.60
C LEU A 264 -9.40 30.68 -24.72
N GLN A 265 -9.32 29.92 -25.82
CA GLN A 265 -8.56 30.32 -26.99
C GLN A 265 -9.22 31.53 -27.67
N GLU A 266 -10.55 31.57 -27.74
CA GLU A 266 -11.30 32.71 -28.28
C GLU A 266 -11.14 33.98 -27.42
N GLU A 267 -11.24 33.87 -26.08
CA GLU A 267 -11.01 34.98 -25.16
C GLU A 267 -9.57 35.53 -25.26
N LEU A 268 -8.58 34.65 -25.38
CA LEU A 268 -7.17 35.04 -25.51
C LEU A 268 -6.89 35.78 -26.82
N ILE A 269 -7.45 35.31 -27.95
CA ILE A 269 -7.32 35.97 -29.25
C ILE A 269 -7.94 37.37 -29.21
N ALA A 270 -9.12 37.51 -28.60
CA ALA A 270 -9.81 38.80 -28.49
C ALA A 270 -9.08 39.82 -27.59
N VAL A 271 -8.37 39.37 -26.54
CA VAL A 271 -7.53 40.25 -25.71
C VAL A 271 -6.28 40.67 -26.46
N LYS A 272 -5.59 39.74 -27.12
CA LYS A 272 -4.37 40.05 -27.88
C LYS A 272 -4.62 41.01 -29.06
N LEU A 273 -5.77 40.90 -29.73
CA LEU A 273 -6.15 41.83 -30.79
C LEU A 273 -6.35 43.26 -30.25
N ARG A 274 -7.07 43.42 -29.14
CA ARG A 274 -7.25 44.74 -28.50
C ARG A 274 -5.93 45.37 -28.04
N GLU A 275 -5.02 44.56 -27.50
CA GLU A 275 -3.68 45.00 -27.10
C GLU A 275 -2.83 45.45 -28.30
N ALA A 276 -2.89 44.72 -29.42
CA ALA A 276 -2.18 45.07 -30.64
C ALA A 276 -2.68 46.38 -31.27
N GLU A 277 -4.00 46.59 -31.32
CA GLU A 277 -4.62 47.82 -31.83
C GLU A 277 -4.27 49.04 -30.98
N ALA A 278 -4.30 48.91 -29.66
CA ALA A 278 -3.91 49.98 -28.74
C ALA A 278 -2.42 50.34 -28.90
N ASN A 279 -1.54 49.35 -28.99
CA ASN A 279 -0.10 49.56 -29.19
C ASN A 279 0.24 50.28 -30.50
N LEU A 280 -0.45 49.95 -31.60
CA LEU A 280 -0.31 50.66 -32.88
C LEU A 280 -0.72 52.13 -32.75
N SER A 281 -1.88 52.40 -32.14
CA SER A 281 -2.36 53.78 -31.95
C SER A 281 -1.43 54.63 -31.07
N MET A 282 -0.77 54.01 -30.08
CA MET A 282 0.21 54.66 -29.22
C MET A 282 1.52 54.95 -29.97
N LYS A 283 1.97 54.04 -30.83
CA LYS A 283 3.15 54.26 -31.67
C LYS A 283 2.94 55.44 -32.62
N GLU A 284 1.74 55.56 -33.20
CA GLU A 284 1.37 56.70 -34.03
C GLU A 284 1.34 58.03 -33.26
N LEU A 285 0.83 58.01 -32.01
CA LEU A 285 0.84 59.20 -31.15
C LEU A 285 2.26 59.62 -30.78
N ARG A 286 3.14 58.68 -30.42
CA ARG A 286 4.56 58.97 -30.16
C ARG A 286 5.24 59.59 -31.37
N GLN A 287 4.99 59.06 -32.57
CA GLN A 287 5.55 59.61 -33.79
C GLN A 287 5.08 61.06 -34.01
N LYS A 288 3.78 61.33 -33.85
CA LYS A 288 3.23 62.68 -34.00
C LYS A 288 3.82 63.68 -33.00
N VAL A 289 4.01 63.26 -31.75
CA VAL A 289 4.65 64.09 -30.72
C VAL A 289 6.11 64.35 -31.05
N ALA A 290 6.86 63.33 -31.49
CA ALA A 290 8.24 63.48 -31.94
C ALA A 290 8.39 64.42 -33.14
N ASP A 291 7.50 64.29 -34.14
CA ASP A 291 7.50 65.15 -35.33
C ASP A 291 7.21 66.62 -34.96
N LEU A 292 6.30 66.87 -34.01
CA LEU A 292 6.00 68.21 -33.49
C LEU A 292 7.16 68.81 -32.71
N MET A 293 7.84 68.02 -31.88
CA MET A 293 9.04 68.46 -31.15
C MET A 293 10.18 68.82 -32.12
N ALA A 294 10.45 67.96 -33.11
CA ALA A 294 11.50 68.21 -34.09
C ALA A 294 11.21 69.46 -34.96
N ALA A 295 9.95 69.66 -35.35
CA ALA A 295 9.53 70.87 -36.08
C ALA A 295 9.69 72.14 -35.22
N TRP A 296 9.45 72.05 -33.91
CA TRP A 296 9.62 73.16 -32.98
C TRP A 296 11.09 73.48 -32.70
N GLU A 297 11.94 72.46 -32.49
CA GLU A 297 13.39 72.62 -32.35
C GLU A 297 14.00 73.27 -33.59
N LYS A 298 13.57 72.86 -34.78
CA LYS A 298 13.99 73.49 -36.03
C LYS A 298 13.56 74.96 -36.12
N HIS A 299 12.34 75.28 -35.70
CA HIS A 299 11.85 76.66 -35.69
C HIS A 299 12.62 77.54 -34.68
N LEU A 300 13.06 76.99 -33.55
CA LEU A 300 13.97 77.66 -32.61
C LEU A 300 15.35 77.91 -33.24
N ALA A 301 15.93 76.90 -33.89
CA ALA A 301 17.24 76.99 -34.54
C ALA A 301 17.27 77.97 -35.74
N ASP A 302 16.22 77.98 -36.56
CA ASP A 302 16.07 78.93 -37.69
C ASP A 302 15.94 80.39 -37.23
N LYS A 303 15.62 80.62 -35.95
CA LYS A 303 15.48 81.96 -35.36
C LYS A 303 16.74 82.45 -34.64
N GLU A 304 17.56 81.53 -34.12
CA GLU A 304 18.91 81.84 -33.61
C GLU A 304 19.88 82.23 -34.74
N ASN A 305 19.63 81.78 -35.98
CA ASN A 305 20.38 82.16 -37.19
C ASN A 305 19.49 82.91 -38.20
N PRO A 306 19.15 84.19 -37.96
CA PRO A 306 18.41 84.97 -38.95
C PRO A 306 19.30 85.24 -40.18
N PRO A 307 18.78 85.17 -41.41
CA PRO A 307 19.54 85.57 -42.60
C PRO A 307 19.94 87.04 -42.47
N GLU A 308 21.23 87.34 -42.71
CA GLU A 308 21.82 88.68 -42.72
C GLU A 308 21.12 89.58 -43.75
N ASN A 309 19.99 90.18 -43.38
CA ASN A 309 19.48 91.45 -43.90
C ASN A 309 18.15 91.81 -43.24
N GLN A 310 18.21 92.59 -42.15
CA GLN A 310 17.25 93.66 -41.83
C GLN A 310 17.69 94.41 -40.57
N SER A 311 18.30 95.58 -40.76
CA SER A 311 18.64 96.55 -39.72
C SER A 311 17.51 97.56 -39.57
N THR A 312 16.91 97.69 -38.38
CA THR A 312 16.47 98.95 -37.73
C THR A 312 15.79 98.64 -36.38
N PRO A 313 16.29 99.13 -35.23
CA PRO A 313 15.64 98.93 -33.94
C PRO A 313 14.68 100.09 -33.63
N SER A 314 13.37 99.85 -33.70
CA SER A 314 12.34 100.74 -33.15
C SER A 314 12.11 100.46 -31.67
N ARG A 315 11.77 101.47 -30.86
CA ARG A 315 11.41 101.35 -29.44
C ARG A 315 10.21 100.41 -29.18
N TRP A 316 9.41 100.10 -30.21
CA TRP A 316 8.38 99.04 -30.20
C TRP A 316 8.95 97.61 -30.27
N SER A 317 10.24 97.45 -30.55
CA SER A 317 10.93 96.15 -30.62
C SER A 317 10.99 95.44 -29.27
N GLY A 318 11.04 96.18 -28.14
CA GLY A 318 11.06 95.59 -26.81
C GLY A 318 9.78 94.82 -26.49
N ASN A 319 8.62 95.41 -26.78
CA ASN A 319 7.32 94.75 -26.58
C ASN A 319 7.13 93.59 -27.58
N LYS A 320 7.63 93.71 -28.82
CA LYS A 320 7.55 92.62 -29.81
C LYS A 320 8.46 91.43 -29.45
N ALA A 321 9.65 91.70 -28.90
CA ALA A 321 10.57 90.68 -28.40
C ALA A 321 10.01 89.99 -27.15
N GLN A 322 9.43 90.76 -26.21
CA GLN A 322 8.74 90.20 -25.04
C GLN A 322 7.52 89.37 -25.42
N LEU A 323 6.69 89.83 -26.38
CA LEU A 323 5.56 89.06 -26.89
C LEU A 323 6.02 87.75 -27.56
N SER A 324 7.11 87.79 -28.32
CA SER A 324 7.71 86.62 -28.94
C SER A 324 8.25 85.62 -27.90
N SER A 325 8.93 86.11 -26.86
CA SER A 325 9.44 85.28 -25.76
C SER A 325 8.31 84.63 -24.98
N LEU A 326 7.24 85.36 -24.66
CA LEU A 326 6.05 84.79 -24.02
C LEU A 326 5.33 83.77 -24.92
N GLN A 327 5.34 83.97 -26.24
CA GLN A 327 4.77 83.02 -27.20
C GLN A 327 5.61 81.72 -27.28
N GLU A 328 6.93 81.81 -27.15
CA GLU A 328 7.84 80.66 -27.07
C GLU A 328 7.70 79.91 -25.74
N GLU A 329 7.61 80.63 -24.61
CA GLU A 329 7.30 80.04 -23.31
C GLU A 329 5.94 79.33 -23.31
N LEU A 330 4.94 79.91 -23.97
CA LEU A 330 3.62 79.29 -24.13
C LEU A 330 3.68 78.03 -25.01
N MET A 331 4.43 78.05 -26.12
CA MET A 331 4.57 76.89 -27.00
C MET A 331 5.38 75.77 -26.35
N THR A 332 6.46 76.09 -25.64
CA THR A 332 7.24 75.11 -24.86
C THR A 332 6.43 74.53 -23.70
N ALA A 333 5.62 75.34 -23.02
CA ALA A 333 4.67 74.85 -22.01
C ALA A 333 3.61 73.90 -22.62
N ARG A 334 3.06 74.24 -23.80
CA ARG A 334 2.11 73.39 -24.52
C ARG A 334 2.72 72.07 -25.00
N LEU A 335 3.98 72.06 -25.41
CA LEU A 335 4.69 70.82 -25.77
C LEU A 335 4.92 69.94 -24.54
N ARG A 336 5.37 70.51 -23.42
CA ARG A 336 5.49 69.78 -22.15
C ARG A 336 4.15 69.24 -21.66
N GLU A 337 3.07 69.99 -21.84
CA GLU A 337 1.71 69.52 -21.55
C GLU A 337 1.32 68.36 -22.47
N ALA A 338 1.59 68.47 -23.78
CA ALA A 338 1.35 67.40 -24.73
C ALA A 338 2.13 66.11 -24.37
N ASP A 339 3.41 66.23 -24.02
CA ASP A 339 4.25 65.11 -23.57
C ASP A 339 3.70 64.47 -22.29
N ALA A 340 3.36 65.27 -21.28
CA ALA A 340 2.76 64.78 -20.04
C ALA A 340 1.40 64.09 -20.29
N THR A 341 0.59 64.58 -21.22
CA THR A 341 -0.67 63.91 -21.59
C THR A 341 -0.45 62.60 -22.36
N ALA A 342 0.62 62.50 -23.14
CA ALA A 342 1.01 61.26 -23.82
C ALA A 342 1.50 60.22 -22.80
N GLU A 343 2.36 60.61 -21.85
CA GLU A 343 2.81 59.76 -20.75
C GLU A 343 1.63 59.29 -19.87
N LEU A 344 0.67 60.17 -19.57
CA LEU A 344 -0.51 59.80 -18.80
C LEU A 344 -1.41 58.81 -19.53
N LYS A 345 -1.53 58.92 -20.86
CA LYS A 345 -2.26 57.93 -21.68
C LYS A 345 -1.52 56.59 -21.72
N GLU A 346 -0.20 56.61 -21.81
CA GLU A 346 0.64 55.41 -21.74
C GLU A 346 0.48 54.68 -20.40
N LEU A 347 0.56 55.39 -19.28
CA LEU A 347 0.36 54.81 -17.95
C LEU A 347 -1.05 54.24 -17.77
N ARG A 348 -2.09 54.92 -18.28
CA ARG A 348 -3.47 54.40 -18.25
C ARG A 348 -3.63 53.11 -19.06
N GLN A 349 -3.00 53.02 -20.22
CA GLN A 349 -3.01 51.81 -21.02
C GLN A 349 -2.30 50.67 -20.30
N ARG A 350 -1.15 50.97 -19.68
CA ARG A 350 -0.42 49.97 -18.88
C ARG A 350 -1.23 49.45 -17.71
N VAL A 351 -2.04 50.29 -17.08
CA VAL A 351 -2.99 49.88 -16.03
C VAL A 351 -4.04 48.93 -16.62
N MET A 352 -4.65 49.25 -17.77
CA MET A 352 -5.63 48.36 -18.41
C MET A 352 -5.04 46.99 -18.80
N GLU A 353 -3.81 46.96 -19.32
CA GLU A 353 -3.09 45.70 -19.59
C GLU A 353 -2.92 44.86 -18.32
N LEU A 354 -2.44 45.49 -17.24
CA LEU A 354 -2.25 44.80 -15.96
C LEU A 354 -3.58 44.34 -15.36
N GLU A 355 -4.66 45.10 -15.50
CA GLU A 355 -6.01 44.71 -15.06
C GLU A 355 -6.53 43.49 -15.83
N THR A 356 -6.37 43.47 -17.16
CA THR A 356 -6.76 42.32 -17.98
C THR A 356 -5.91 41.08 -17.67
N GLN A 357 -4.60 41.25 -17.49
CA GLN A 357 -3.70 40.17 -17.08
C GLN A 357 -4.12 39.61 -15.72
N ASN A 358 -4.42 40.48 -14.74
CA ASN A 358 -4.87 40.08 -13.42
C ASN A 358 -6.22 39.34 -13.49
N GLN A 359 -7.16 39.81 -14.33
CA GLN A 359 -8.45 39.14 -14.52
C GLN A 359 -8.29 37.73 -15.11
N VAL A 360 -7.39 37.55 -16.09
CA VAL A 360 -7.07 36.24 -16.65
C VAL A 360 -6.44 35.33 -15.59
N SER A 361 -5.48 35.83 -14.82
CA SER A 361 -4.86 35.09 -13.72
C SER A 361 -5.87 34.68 -12.66
N LEU A 362 -6.78 35.57 -12.25
CA LEU A 362 -7.85 35.27 -11.30
C LEU A 362 -8.81 34.19 -11.83
N ASN A 363 -9.21 34.27 -13.10
CA ASN A 363 -10.05 33.25 -13.71
C ASN A 363 -9.35 31.90 -13.79
N GLN A 364 -8.05 31.87 -14.10
CA GLN A 364 -7.24 30.64 -14.08
C GLN A 364 -7.17 30.04 -12.69
N ILE A 365 -6.92 30.85 -11.66
CA ILE A 365 -6.90 30.42 -10.26
C ILE A 365 -8.26 29.85 -9.84
N ARG A 366 -9.37 30.49 -10.24
CA ARG A 366 -10.72 29.97 -9.95
C ARG A 366 -10.97 28.61 -10.58
N ARG A 367 -10.60 28.41 -11.85
CA ARG A 367 -10.74 27.11 -12.52
C ARG A 367 -9.89 26.03 -11.85
N GLN A 368 -8.66 26.36 -11.48
CA GLN A 368 -7.81 25.43 -10.73
C GLN A 368 -8.40 25.09 -9.36
N ALA A 369 -8.98 26.06 -8.65
CA ALA A 369 -9.66 25.81 -7.39
C ALA A 369 -10.89 24.89 -7.55
N GLU A 370 -11.67 25.04 -8.62
CA GLU A 370 -12.78 24.15 -8.93
C GLU A 370 -12.32 22.72 -9.29
N GLU A 371 -11.20 22.58 -10.01
CA GLU A 371 -10.60 21.27 -10.29
C GLU A 371 -10.10 20.60 -9.01
N ILE A 372 -9.39 21.34 -8.16
CA ILE A 372 -8.94 20.85 -6.85
C ILE A 372 -10.14 20.36 -6.04
N LYS A 373 -11.21 21.15 -5.97
CA LYS A 373 -12.44 20.77 -5.25
C LYS A 373 -13.04 19.47 -5.79
N LYS A 374 -13.07 19.27 -7.11
CA LYS A 374 -13.55 18.02 -7.72
C LYS A 374 -12.67 16.83 -7.35
N TYR A 375 -11.35 17.01 -7.32
CA TYR A 375 -10.42 15.97 -6.89
C TYR A 375 -10.58 15.64 -5.40
N ASP A 376 -10.81 16.63 -4.55
CA ASP A 376 -11.09 16.43 -3.13
C ASP A 376 -12.38 15.63 -2.93
N GLU A 377 -13.47 16.00 -3.61
CA GLU A 377 -14.75 15.26 -3.55
C GLU A 377 -14.60 13.81 -4.04
N MET A 378 -13.82 13.57 -5.10
CA MET A 378 -13.52 12.23 -5.58
C MET A 378 -12.67 11.44 -4.58
N SER A 379 -11.67 12.07 -3.97
CA SER A 379 -10.81 11.47 -2.96
C SER A 379 -11.61 11.06 -1.71
N ASP A 380 -12.51 11.93 -1.26
CA ASP A 380 -13.41 11.65 -0.14
C ASP A 380 -14.36 10.48 -0.45
N SER A 381 -14.91 10.43 -1.66
CA SER A 381 -15.77 9.31 -2.10
C SER A 381 -15.02 7.97 -2.11
N VAL A 382 -13.79 7.96 -2.65
CA VAL A 382 -12.95 6.76 -2.68
C VAL A 382 -12.55 6.34 -1.27
N SER A 383 -12.14 7.30 -0.41
CA SER A 383 -11.80 7.02 0.99
C SER A 383 -13.00 6.48 1.77
N GLY A 384 -14.21 6.98 1.49
CA GLY A 384 -15.45 6.43 2.06
C GLY A 384 -15.64 4.96 1.70
N LYS A 385 -15.53 4.62 0.41
CA LYS A 385 -15.63 3.23 -0.08
C LYS A 385 -14.54 2.32 0.50
N GLU A 386 -13.32 2.82 0.64
CA GLU A 386 -12.22 2.08 1.25
C GLU A 386 -12.53 1.72 2.72
N ARG A 387 -13.08 2.67 3.49
CA ARG A 387 -13.50 2.42 4.88
C ARG A 387 -14.62 1.39 4.96
N GLU A 388 -15.60 1.44 4.06
CA GLU A 388 -16.69 0.47 3.98
C GLU A 388 -16.17 -0.95 3.65
N LEU A 389 -15.32 -1.08 2.63
CA LEU A 389 -14.70 -2.35 2.27
C LEU A 389 -13.83 -2.91 3.39
N HIS A 390 -13.08 -2.06 4.08
CA HIS A 390 -12.27 -2.46 5.23
C HIS A 390 -13.14 -2.96 6.40
N ALA A 391 -14.28 -2.31 6.65
CA ALA A 391 -15.23 -2.77 7.66
C ALA A 391 -15.82 -4.15 7.31
N LEU A 392 -16.20 -4.36 6.04
CA LEU A 392 -16.69 -5.65 5.55
C LEU A 392 -15.62 -6.74 5.68
N MET A 393 -14.37 -6.46 5.31
CA MET A 393 -13.26 -7.39 5.48
C MET A 393 -13.06 -7.78 6.95
N GLN A 394 -13.16 -6.84 7.89
CA GLN A 394 -13.05 -7.14 9.31
C GLN A 394 -14.20 -8.00 9.81
N GLU A 395 -15.42 -7.78 9.31
CA GLU A 395 -16.58 -8.60 9.66
C GLU A 395 -16.43 -10.04 9.16
N GLU A 396 -16.00 -10.23 7.91
CA GLU A 396 -15.73 -11.55 7.35
C GLU A 396 -14.58 -12.27 8.07
N ALA A 397 -13.52 -11.55 8.44
CA ALA A 397 -12.44 -12.11 9.25
C ALA A 397 -12.92 -12.60 10.63
N ARG A 398 -13.83 -11.86 11.29
CA ARG A 398 -14.46 -12.29 12.55
C ARG A 398 -15.33 -13.53 12.35
N LYS A 399 -16.12 -13.60 11.27
CA LYS A 399 -16.95 -14.76 10.93
C LYS A 399 -16.08 -16.01 10.71
N LEU A 400 -14.98 -15.89 9.97
CA LEU A 400 -14.03 -16.97 9.75
C LEU A 400 -13.40 -17.46 11.07
N SER A 401 -12.95 -16.53 11.93
CA SER A 401 -12.39 -16.91 13.24
C SER A 401 -13.41 -17.64 14.11
N ASN A 402 -14.68 -17.24 14.07
CA ASN A 402 -15.75 -17.92 14.81
C ASN A 402 -16.00 -19.33 14.26
N LEU A 403 -16.09 -19.49 12.94
CA LEU A 403 -16.25 -20.80 12.30
C LEU A 403 -15.05 -21.72 12.59
N GLU A 404 -13.83 -21.20 12.56
CA GLU A 404 -12.64 -21.99 12.94
C GLU A 404 -12.70 -22.46 14.39
N SER A 405 -13.19 -21.61 15.31
CA SER A 405 -13.34 -21.99 16.72
C SER A 405 -14.40 -23.08 16.91
N GLN A 406 -15.55 -22.97 16.23
CA GLN A 406 -16.61 -23.98 16.22
C GLN A 406 -16.11 -25.31 15.65
N MET A 407 -15.40 -25.28 14.52
CA MET A 407 -14.81 -26.48 13.91
C MET A 407 -13.80 -27.17 14.85
N LYS A 408 -13.00 -26.41 15.61
CA LYS A 408 -12.07 -26.95 16.60
C LYS A 408 -12.81 -27.59 17.78
N GLU A 409 -13.87 -26.95 18.26
CA GLU A 409 -14.73 -27.46 19.32
C GLU A 409 -15.43 -28.76 18.90
N GLU A 410 -16.00 -28.82 17.70
CA GLU A 410 -16.64 -30.02 17.16
C GLU A 410 -15.66 -31.19 17.03
N ARG A 411 -14.43 -30.93 16.55
CA ARG A 411 -13.37 -31.94 16.49
C ARG A 411 -12.97 -32.44 17.88
N MET A 412 -12.86 -31.53 18.85
CA MET A 412 -12.56 -31.90 20.23
C MET A 412 -13.68 -32.76 20.83
N ASN A 413 -14.95 -32.38 20.65
CA ASN A 413 -16.11 -33.12 21.11
C ASN A 413 -16.23 -34.50 20.45
N ALA A 414 -15.90 -34.61 19.16
CA ALA A 414 -15.81 -35.91 18.48
C ALA A 414 -14.75 -36.81 19.12
N ARG A 415 -13.57 -36.26 19.42
CA ARG A 415 -12.48 -37.02 20.06
C ARG A 415 -12.80 -37.43 21.49
N ILE A 416 -13.50 -36.59 22.25
CA ILE A 416 -13.99 -36.93 23.59
C ILE A 416 -14.95 -38.12 23.51
N ARG A 417 -15.94 -38.09 22.61
CA ARG A 417 -16.87 -39.21 22.40
C ARG A 417 -16.16 -40.51 22.01
N GLU A 418 -15.14 -40.44 21.15
CA GLU A 418 -14.36 -41.61 20.77
C GLU A 418 -13.60 -42.22 21.96
N VAL A 419 -13.03 -41.37 22.83
CA VAL A 419 -12.36 -41.80 24.06
C VAL A 419 -13.36 -42.41 25.03
N GLU A 420 -14.53 -41.81 25.22
CA GLU A 420 -15.61 -42.34 26.05
C GLU A 420 -16.08 -43.71 25.55
N HIS A 421 -16.31 -43.88 24.24
CA HIS A 421 -16.65 -45.16 23.65
C HIS A 421 -15.53 -46.20 23.86
N SER A 422 -14.27 -45.81 23.69
CA SER A 422 -13.12 -46.68 23.91
C SER A 422 -13.00 -47.13 25.37
N GLN A 423 -13.29 -46.23 26.32
CA GLN A 423 -13.33 -46.54 27.74
C GLN A 423 -14.43 -47.56 28.05
N VAL A 424 -15.66 -47.34 27.57
CA VAL A 424 -16.77 -48.29 27.77
C VAL A 424 -16.43 -49.67 27.19
N ILE A 425 -15.81 -49.72 26.01
CA ILE A 425 -15.35 -50.98 25.40
C ILE A 425 -14.32 -51.67 26.31
N ALA A 426 -13.38 -50.92 26.89
CA ALA A 426 -12.38 -51.48 27.80
C ALA A 426 -13.01 -52.03 29.09
N GLU A 427 -13.96 -51.30 29.68
CA GLU A 427 -14.70 -51.75 30.87
C GLU A 427 -15.50 -53.03 30.59
N LEU A 428 -16.19 -53.10 29.46
CA LEU A 428 -16.90 -54.31 29.03
C LEU A 428 -15.94 -55.48 28.80
N LYS A 429 -14.80 -55.26 28.15
CA LYS A 429 -13.76 -56.29 27.96
C LYS A 429 -13.22 -56.81 29.30
N GLN A 430 -12.95 -55.93 30.25
CA GLN A 430 -12.52 -56.31 31.60
C GLN A 430 -13.60 -57.13 32.31
N LYS A 431 -14.88 -56.76 32.16
CA LYS A 431 -15.99 -57.51 32.75
C LYS A 431 -16.14 -58.90 32.14
N ILE A 432 -16.01 -59.01 30.81
CA ILE A 432 -16.03 -60.29 30.10
C ILE A 432 -14.89 -61.18 30.61
N SER A 433 -13.66 -60.67 30.66
CA SER A 433 -12.51 -61.42 31.17
C SER A 433 -12.70 -61.88 32.62
N SER A 434 -13.25 -61.03 33.49
CA SER A 434 -13.59 -61.42 34.87
C SER A 434 -14.63 -62.54 34.94
N LEU A 435 -15.64 -62.52 34.07
CA LEU A 435 -16.64 -63.59 33.97
C LEU A 435 -16.05 -64.88 33.40
N GLU A 436 -15.15 -64.79 32.43
CA GLU A 436 -14.43 -65.94 31.86
C GLU A 436 -13.56 -66.63 32.93
N VAL A 437 -12.79 -65.86 33.71
CA VAL A 437 -12.00 -66.39 34.83
C VAL A 437 -12.92 -67.09 35.84
N LYS A 438 -14.01 -66.43 36.26
CA LYS A 438 -14.96 -67.01 37.20
C LYS A 438 -15.61 -68.29 36.65
N ASN A 439 -15.87 -68.35 35.35
CA ASN A 439 -16.38 -69.55 34.70
C ASN A 439 -15.34 -70.69 34.71
N GLN A 440 -14.06 -70.38 34.44
CA GLN A 440 -12.97 -71.37 34.58
C GLN A 440 -12.78 -71.84 36.03
N GLU A 441 -12.89 -70.96 37.02
CA GLU A 441 -12.87 -71.32 38.45
C GLU A 441 -14.03 -72.27 38.80
N LEU A 442 -15.25 -71.99 38.31
CA LEU A 442 -16.40 -72.87 38.55
C LEU A 442 -16.26 -74.23 37.85
N LEU A 443 -15.76 -74.24 36.61
CA LEU A 443 -15.49 -75.48 35.87
C LEU A 443 -14.44 -76.35 36.58
N THR A 444 -13.33 -75.74 37.02
CA THR A 444 -12.26 -76.45 37.76
C THR A 444 -12.75 -76.92 39.13
N ALA A 445 -13.52 -76.11 39.86
CA ALA A 445 -14.15 -76.54 41.12
C ALA A 445 -15.13 -77.71 40.91
N GLY A 446 -15.88 -77.72 39.80
CA GLY A 446 -16.76 -78.83 39.42
C GLY A 446 -15.98 -80.11 39.10
N GLN A 447 -14.87 -80.00 38.36
CA GLN A 447 -13.97 -81.13 38.07
C GLN A 447 -13.33 -81.71 39.33
N LEU A 448 -12.87 -80.84 40.24
CA LEU A 448 -12.30 -81.26 41.53
C LEU A 448 -13.34 -81.96 42.41
N ARG A 449 -14.57 -81.43 42.49
CA ARG A 449 -15.67 -82.06 43.22
C ARG A 449 -16.03 -83.44 42.65
N GLY A 450 -16.11 -83.56 41.32
CA GLY A 450 -16.31 -84.85 40.67
C GLY A 450 -15.17 -85.85 40.92
N SER A 451 -13.93 -85.36 41.00
CA SER A 451 -12.77 -86.18 41.36
C SER A 451 -12.81 -86.65 42.81
N THR A 452 -13.18 -85.77 43.76
CA THR A 452 -13.29 -86.15 45.18
C THR A 452 -14.44 -87.12 45.41
N GLU A 453 -15.60 -86.91 44.78
CA GLU A 453 -16.72 -87.87 44.84
C GLU A 453 -16.31 -89.23 44.23
N SER A 454 -15.52 -89.22 43.15
CA SER A 454 -15.00 -90.45 42.55
C SER A 454 -13.96 -91.16 43.43
N GLU A 455 -13.11 -90.44 44.17
CA GLU A 455 -12.15 -91.05 45.10
C GLU A 455 -12.82 -91.59 46.35
N GLU A 456 -13.80 -90.88 46.92
CA GLU A 456 -14.61 -91.35 48.05
C GLU A 456 -15.41 -92.61 47.70
N VAL A 457 -16.03 -92.66 46.51
CA VAL A 457 -16.72 -93.87 46.02
C VAL A 457 -15.75 -95.04 45.90
N LYS A 458 -14.52 -94.80 45.43
CA LYS A 458 -13.50 -95.83 45.28
C LYS A 458 -13.00 -96.36 46.63
N GLU A 459 -12.72 -95.48 47.59
CA GLU A 459 -12.37 -95.88 48.95
C GLU A 459 -13.49 -96.67 49.65
N LEU A 460 -14.75 -96.27 49.45
CA LEU A 460 -15.89 -97.01 50.00
C LEU A 460 -16.03 -98.39 49.34
N GLN A 461 -15.74 -98.51 48.05
CA GLN A 461 -15.67 -99.80 47.36
C GLN A 461 -14.56 -100.70 47.89
N ASP A 462 -13.37 -100.15 48.14
CA ASP A 462 -12.24 -100.89 48.69
C ASP A 462 -12.54 -101.33 50.13
N LYS A 463 -13.05 -100.45 50.99
CA LYS A 463 -13.52 -100.80 52.35
C LYS A 463 -14.62 -101.86 52.33
N LEU A 464 -15.55 -101.80 51.38
CA LEU A 464 -16.57 -102.83 51.20
C LEU A 464 -15.94 -104.17 50.77
N SER A 465 -14.90 -104.15 49.95
CA SER A 465 -14.18 -105.35 49.52
C SER A 465 -13.40 -105.98 50.68
N ASP A 466 -12.76 -105.17 51.52
CA ASP A 466 -12.06 -105.61 52.73
C ASP A 466 -13.02 -106.17 53.77
N LEU A 467 -14.15 -105.50 54.01
CA LEU A 467 -15.20 -106.00 54.90
C LEU A 467 -15.84 -107.27 54.37
N LYS A 468 -15.99 -107.44 53.04
CA LYS A 468 -16.42 -108.72 52.44
C LYS A 468 -15.37 -109.81 52.66
N ALA A 469 -14.09 -109.50 52.51
CA ALA A 469 -13.00 -110.45 52.76
C ALA A 469 -12.87 -110.81 54.24
N GLU A 470 -13.12 -109.86 55.14
CA GLU A 470 -13.14 -110.07 56.59
C GLU A 470 -14.38 -110.84 57.03
N ARG A 471 -15.56 -110.51 56.49
CA ARG A 471 -16.79 -111.31 56.66
C ARG A 471 -16.56 -112.75 56.19
N PHE A 472 -15.94 -112.96 55.03
CA PHE A 472 -15.61 -114.29 54.54
C PHE A 472 -14.64 -115.02 55.47
N ARG A 473 -13.65 -114.32 56.05
CA ARG A 473 -12.73 -114.85 57.06
C ARG A 473 -13.43 -115.20 58.38
N LEU A 474 -14.37 -114.38 58.82
CA LEU A 474 -15.16 -114.59 60.03
C LEU A 474 -16.19 -115.71 59.86
N GLU A 475 -16.79 -115.84 58.67
CA GLU A 475 -17.65 -116.97 58.28
C GLU A 475 -16.88 -118.31 58.28
N LEU A 476 -15.56 -118.30 58.02
CA LEU A 476 -14.71 -119.48 58.09
C LEU A 476 -14.22 -119.84 59.51
N SER A 477 -14.32 -118.92 60.49
CA SER A 477 -13.68 -119.07 61.81
C SER A 477 -14.62 -119.18 63.02
N SER A 478 -15.95 -119.28 62.82
CA SER A 478 -16.89 -119.56 63.92
C SER A 478 -18.07 -120.45 63.48
N PRO A 479 -18.31 -121.61 64.12
CA PRO A 479 -19.47 -122.45 63.82
C PRO A 479 -20.66 -122.17 64.79
N VAL A 480 -21.85 -122.03 64.20
CA VAL A 480 -23.20 -122.07 64.82
C VAL A 480 -23.75 -120.76 65.42
N LEU A 481 -24.44 -119.96 64.59
CA LEU A 481 -25.91 -119.72 64.69
C LEU A 481 -26.40 -118.90 63.48
N PRO A 482 -27.47 -119.36 62.80
CA PRO A 482 -28.20 -118.62 61.79
C PRO A 482 -29.33 -117.76 62.39
N SER A 483 -29.92 -116.91 61.55
CA SER A 483 -31.22 -116.22 61.70
C SER A 483 -31.26 -114.90 62.50
N LEU A 484 -32.04 -113.96 61.95
CA LEU A 484 -32.30 -112.55 62.32
C LEU A 484 -31.26 -111.60 61.68
N LEU A 485 -31.53 -110.79 60.65
CA LEU A 485 -32.77 -110.15 60.20
C LEU A 485 -32.73 -109.90 58.68
N SER A 486 -33.90 -110.05 58.07
CA SER A 486 -34.26 -109.71 56.70
C SER A 486 -34.44 -108.17 56.54
N PRO A 487 -34.71 -107.67 55.32
CA PRO A 487 -34.20 -106.41 54.80
C PRO A 487 -35.09 -105.21 55.11
N LEU A 488 -34.51 -104.01 55.10
CA LEU A 488 -35.25 -102.78 54.82
C LEU A 488 -34.72 -102.18 53.53
N THR A 489 -35.39 -102.57 52.46
CA THR A 489 -35.50 -101.91 51.16
C THR A 489 -36.21 -100.55 51.29
N PRO A 490 -36.20 -99.70 50.25
CA PRO A 490 -35.75 -98.32 50.36
C PRO A 490 -36.88 -97.29 50.27
N MET A 491 -36.62 -96.08 50.73
CA MET A 491 -37.28 -94.86 50.25
C MET A 491 -36.11 -93.92 49.90
N GLY A 492 -35.82 -93.62 48.64
CA GLY A 492 -36.76 -93.08 47.68
C GLY A 492 -37.00 -91.63 48.08
N TRP A 493 -36.30 -90.69 47.43
CA TRP A 493 -36.86 -89.40 47.00
C TRP A 493 -36.01 -88.77 45.89
N ASP A 494 -36.78 -88.36 44.91
CA ASP A 494 -36.48 -87.99 43.54
C ASP A 494 -36.18 -86.48 43.39
N PRO A 495 -35.74 -86.03 42.21
CA PRO A 495 -35.10 -84.75 41.95
C PRO A 495 -36.10 -83.61 41.64
N ALA A 496 -35.52 -82.43 41.42
CA ALA A 496 -36.10 -81.25 40.77
C ALA A 496 -36.80 -80.20 41.66
N SER A 497 -36.01 -79.20 42.06
CA SER A 497 -36.40 -77.77 42.16
C SER A 497 -35.06 -77.01 42.27
N SER A 498 -34.68 -76.01 41.48
CA SER A 498 -35.47 -74.97 40.82
C SER A 498 -34.66 -74.38 39.67
N LEU A 499 -35.33 -74.23 38.53
CA LEU A 499 -35.07 -73.16 37.57
C LEU A 499 -35.30 -71.82 38.26
N GLY A 500 -34.35 -70.90 38.14
CA GLY A 500 -34.46 -69.54 38.66
C GLY A 500 -33.42 -68.63 38.03
N GLN A 501 -33.80 -68.09 36.87
CA GLN A 501 -33.41 -66.78 36.30
C GLN A 501 -32.11 -66.13 36.79
N LEU A 502 -31.15 -66.01 35.87
CA LEU A 502 -30.58 -64.73 35.41
C LEU A 502 -29.76 -64.93 34.14
#